data_AF-A0A9W6VZ07-F1
#
_entry.id   AF-A0A9W6VZ07-F1
#
_cell.length_a   1.000
_cell.length_b   1.000
_cell.length_c   1.000
_cell.angle_alpha   90.00
_cell.angle_beta   90.00
_cell.angle_gamma   90.00
#
_symmetry.space_group_name_H-M   'P 1'
#
loop_
_entity.id
_entity.type
_entity.pdbx_description
1 polymer ?
#
loop_
_entity_poly.entity_id
_entity_poly.type
_entity_poly.pdbx_seq_one_letter_code
_entity_poly.pdbx_strand_id
1 'polypeptide(L)' 'MEAFIESLGLRPLDVGGLKMAHWLEGAGVVTVGLANHGVGNLDFSLGITELPV' A
#
# COMPACT_ATOMS: atom_id res chain seq x y z
N MET A 1 -9.76 -10.79 9.91
CA MET A 1 -8.71 -10.35 8.97
C MET A 1 -7.89 -9.23 9.60
N GLU A 2 -8.52 -8.14 10.03
CA GLU A 2 -7.85 -7.01 10.72
C GLU A 2 -7.01 -7.46 11.92
N ALA A 3 -7.60 -8.17 12.89
CA ALA A 3 -6.87 -8.67 14.06
C ALA A 3 -5.65 -9.56 13.73
N PHE A 4 -5.65 -10.23 12.56
CA PHE A 4 -4.48 -10.98 12.09
C PHE A 4 -3.41 -10.06 11.49
N ILE A 5 -3.79 -9.05 10.71
CA ILE A 5 -2.85 -8.05 10.18
C ILE A 5 -2.21 -7.26 11.34
N GLU A 6 -3.01 -6.88 12.34
CA GLU A 6 -2.54 -6.21 13.55
C GLU A 6 -1.58 -7.07 14.37
N SER A 7 -1.81 -8.39 14.47
CA SER A 7 -0.90 -9.28 15.18
C SER A 7 0.46 -9.43 14.49
N LEU A 8 0.57 -9.06 13.21
CA LEU A 8 1.84 -8.92 12.49
C LEU A 8 2.54 -7.57 12.71
N GLY A 9 1.96 -6.67 13.51
CA GLY A 9 2.47 -5.31 13.73
C GLY A 9 2.21 -4.35 12.57
N LEU A 10 1.26 -4.68 11.68
CA LEU A 10 0.88 -3.86 10.54
C LEU A 10 -0.44 -3.12 10.81
N ARG A 11 -0.68 -2.02 10.10
CA ARG A 11 -1.92 -1.24 10.18
C ARG A 11 -2.87 -1.62 9.04
N PRO A 12 -3.95 -2.40 9.28
CA PRO A 12 -4.95 -2.67 8.26
C PRO A 12 -5.70 -1.38 7.89
N LEU A 13 -6.02 -1.23 6.60
CA LEU A 13 -6.83 -0.12 6.09
C LEU A 13 -7.88 -0.69 5.13
N ASP A 14 -9.15 -0.36 5.36
CA ASP A 14 -10.23 -0.71 4.45
C ASP A 14 -10.13 0.15 3.18
N VAL A 15 -9.95 -0.52 2.05
CA VAL A 15 -9.85 0.11 0.73
C VAL A 15 -11.19 0.16 0.01
N GLY A 16 -12.25 -0.43 0.58
CA GLY A 16 -13.57 -0.60 -0.03
C GLY A 16 -13.74 -1.95 -0.73
N GLY A 17 -14.72 -2.02 -1.63
CA GLY A 17 -15.09 -3.27 -2.32
C GLY A 17 -14.07 -3.77 -3.35
N LEU A 18 -14.28 -4.98 -3.88
CA LEU A 18 -13.36 -5.69 -4.79
C LEU A 18 -12.91 -4.88 -6.02
N LYS A 19 -13.71 -3.92 -6.50
CA LYS A 19 -13.31 -3.03 -7.62
C LYS A 19 -12.03 -2.24 -7.32
N MET A 20 -11.70 -2.03 -6.03
CA MET A 20 -10.50 -1.33 -5.60
C MET A 20 -9.23 -2.16 -5.76
N ALA A 21 -9.35 -3.49 -5.94
CA ALA A 21 -8.21 -4.35 -6.25
C ALA A 21 -7.45 -3.88 -7.50
N HIS A 22 -8.16 -3.39 -8.52
CA HIS A 22 -7.55 -2.83 -9.73
C HIS A 22 -6.59 -1.66 -9.42
N TRP A 23 -6.97 -0.78 -8.48
CA TRP A 23 -6.11 0.34 -8.07
C TRP A 23 -4.93 -0.12 -7.22
N LEU A 24 -5.11 -1.13 -6.36
CA LEU A 24 -4.02 -1.71 -5.58
C LEU A 24 -2.99 -2.43 -6.46
N GLU A 25 -3.44 -3.13 -7.50
CA GLU A 25 -2.55 -3.71 -8.53
C GLU A 25 -1.73 -2.61 -9.24
N GLY A 26 -2.39 -1.50 -9.61
CA GLY A 26 -1.72 -0.33 -10.18
C GLY A 26 -0.68 0.30 -9.24
N ALA A 27 -0.98 0.41 -7.94
CA ALA A 27 -0.04 0.92 -6.95
C ALA A 27 1.22 0.06 -6.81
N GLY A 28 1.09 -1.27 -7.00
CA GLY A 28 2.24 -2.18 -7.07
C GLY A 28 3.17 -1.85 -8.24
N VAL A 29 2.62 -1.58 -9.43
CA VAL A 29 3.41 -1.17 -10.60
C VAL A 29 4.12 0.16 -10.36
N VAL A 30 3.45 1.14 -9.74
CA VAL A 30 4.06 2.43 -9.36
C VAL A 30 5.23 2.21 -8.40
N THR A 31 5.08 1.33 -7.41
CA THR A 31 6.14 1.00 -6.45
C THR A 31 7.38 0.44 -7.15
N VAL A 32 7.20 -0.55 -8.04
CA VAL A 32 8.34 -1.12 -8.79
C VAL A 32 8.98 -0.10 -9.73
N GLY A 33 8.17 0.76 -10.36
CA GLY A 33 8.67 1.85 -11.20
C GLY A 33 9.57 2.81 -10.41
N LEU A 34 9.12 3.23 -9.23
CA LEU A 34 9.85 4.13 -8.35
C LEU A 34 11.14 3.47 -7.80
N ALA A 35 11.07 2.19 -7.44
CA ALA A 35 12.25 1.43 -6.99
C ALA A 35 13.38 1.47 -8.03
N ASN A 36 13.03 1.24 -9.29
CA ASN A 36 14.00 1.10 -10.37
C ASN A 36 14.47 2.46 -10.94
N HIS A 37 13.67 3.52 -10.84
CA HIS A 37 13.92 4.77 -11.58
C HIS A 37 13.89 6.06 -10.75
N GLY A 38 13.55 6.01 -9.46
CA GLY A 38 13.55 7.22 -8.61
C GLY A 38 14.24 7.04 -7.26
N VAL A 39 13.89 6.00 -6.50
CA VAL A 39 14.49 5.73 -5.17
C VAL A 39 15.82 4.97 -5.30
N GLY A 40 15.96 4.10 -6.32
CA GLY A 40 17.19 3.36 -6.58
C GLY A 40 17.42 2.15 -5.66
N ASN A 41 16.40 1.74 -4.91
CA ASN A 41 16.39 0.52 -4.09
C ASN A 41 14.94 0.07 -3.82
N LEU A 42 14.79 -1.10 -3.18
CA LEU A 42 13.50 -1.69 -2.79
C LEU A 42 13.16 -1.49 -1.30
N ASP A 43 14.03 -0.82 -0.54
CA ASP A 43 13.86 -0.59 0.89
C ASP A 43 13.09 0.73 1.13
N PHE A 44 11.86 0.77 0.62
CA PHE A 44 10.92 1.87 0.85
C PHE A 44 9.47 1.38 0.76
N SER A 45 8.54 2.22 1.20
CA SER A 45 7.10 1.96 1.14
C SER A 45 6.32 3.18 0.70
N LEU A 46 5.17 2.97 0.05
CA LEU A 46 4.19 4.03 -0.17
C LEU A 46 3.38 4.26 1.12
N GLY A 47 3.50 5.45 1.71
CA GLY A 47 2.76 5.82 2.91
C GLY A 47 1.33 6.25 2.58
N ILE A 48 0.37 5.85 3.42
CA ILE A 48 -1.02 6.33 3.38
C ILE A 48 -1.28 7.21 4.61
N THR A 49 -1.66 8.45 4.37
CA THR A 49 -2.09 9.41 5.40
C THR A 49 -3.60 9.59 5.33
N GLU A 50 -4.30 9.35 6.43
CA GLU A 50 -5.72 9.68 6.55
C GLU A 50 -5.87 11.20 6.61
N LEU A 51 -6.70 11.74 5.72
CA LEU A 51 -7.02 13.17 5.73
C LEU A 51 -8.15 13.43 6.72
N PRO A 52 -8.11 14.54 7.47
CA PRO A 52 -9.22 14.94 8.31
C PRO A 52 -10.48 15.13 7.46
N VAL A 53 -11.62 14.70 8.01
CA VAL A 53 -12.96 14.86 7.42
C VAL A 53 -13.48 16.28 7.54
#